data_AF-A0A3S1FCN9-F1
#
_entry.id   AF-A0A3S1FCN9-F1
#
_cell.length_a   1.000
_cell.length_b   1.000
_cell.length_c   1.000
_cell.angle_alpha   90.00
_cell.angle_beta   90.00
_cell.angle_gamma   90.00
#
_symmetry.space_group_name_H-M   'P 1'
#
loop_
_entity.id
_entity.type
_entity.pdbx_description
1 polymer ?
#
loop_
_entity_poly.entity_id
_entity_poly.type
_entity_poly.pdbx_seq_one_letter_code
_entity_poly.pdbx_strand_id
1 'polypeptide(L)'
;VFYADTRQELPPLAIAAERIMAQLAARGIRCEVVRAPLDKRFLVYILGRGVPPPNNNTLRWCTRQIKIDPMAEALEQRLGELDGKILMITGVRQGESAIRDDRIAMSCGKDGAECGQGWYQEVLPNAKGIRGRIATLAPLLHWRVCNVWDWLRIYAPMAEYGGWATAAIADAYGGDEATEINARTGCAGCPLASKDLALDTIVASSAWSHLAPLKGLKPLYRELREPRHRIRKAGLERLKDGSVAANPQRMGPLTFAARLIGLERVLAIQAECNAGAAKLGRPLLDILNDEEEARIRELIAAETWPNGWDGDEPAADMPMDSYFSDGSVQPLLV
;
A
#
# COMPACT_ATOMS: atom_id res chain seq x y z
N VAL A 1 -2.96 -13.70 14.55
CA VAL A 1 -2.70 -13.28 13.15
C VAL A 1 -2.97 -11.79 13.04
N PHE A 2 -2.04 -11.02 12.51
CA PHE A 2 -2.28 -9.62 12.17
C PHE A 2 -2.54 -9.52 10.67
N TYR A 3 -3.63 -8.86 10.30
CA TYR A 3 -3.98 -8.57 8.91
C TYR A 3 -3.80 -7.08 8.66
N ALA A 4 -2.87 -6.72 7.79
CA ALA A 4 -2.67 -5.35 7.36
C ALA A 4 -3.73 -4.97 6.34
N ASP A 5 -4.69 -4.15 6.76
CA ASP A 5 -5.73 -3.60 5.88
C ASP A 5 -5.31 -2.20 5.46
N THR A 6 -4.82 -2.08 4.22
CA THR A 6 -4.42 -0.79 3.65
C THR A 6 -5.58 -0.03 3.03
N ARG A 7 -6.78 -0.64 2.98
CA ARG A 7 -7.98 -0.16 2.27
C ARG A 7 -7.80 -0.06 0.76
N GLN A 8 -6.72 -0.63 0.24
CA GLN A 8 -6.37 -0.54 -1.17
C GLN A 8 -6.24 -1.93 -1.80
N GLU A 9 -6.46 -3.01 -1.06
CA GLU A 9 -6.42 -4.38 -1.53
C GLU A 9 -7.46 -4.62 -2.63
N LEU A 10 -7.11 -5.48 -3.59
CA LEU A 10 -8.07 -5.93 -4.58
C LEU A 10 -9.19 -6.76 -3.90
N PRO A 11 -10.46 -6.61 -4.28
CA PRO A 11 -11.58 -7.26 -3.59
C PRO A 11 -11.49 -8.77 -3.44
N PRO A 12 -11.03 -9.55 -4.45
CA PRO A 12 -10.89 -11.00 -4.28
C PRO A 12 -9.93 -11.37 -3.13
N LEU A 13 -8.86 -10.60 -2.96
CA LEU A 13 -7.89 -10.79 -1.88
C LEU A 13 -8.48 -10.39 -0.52
N ALA A 14 -9.15 -9.23 -0.44
CA ALA A 14 -9.75 -8.76 0.79
C ALA A 14 -10.85 -9.72 1.30
N ILE A 15 -11.76 -10.13 0.41
CA ILE A 15 -12.84 -11.08 0.73
C ILE A 15 -12.28 -12.43 1.17
N ALA A 16 -11.23 -12.93 0.51
CA ALA A 16 -10.59 -14.18 0.91
C ALA A 16 -9.93 -14.05 2.30
N ALA A 17 -9.25 -12.93 2.58
CA ALA A 17 -8.64 -12.68 3.88
C ALA A 17 -9.70 -12.64 5.00
N GLU A 18 -10.83 -11.95 4.79
CA GLU A 18 -11.94 -11.93 5.75
C GLU A 18 -12.49 -13.33 6.05
N ARG A 19 -12.72 -14.13 5.00
CA ARG A 19 -13.19 -15.53 5.15
C ARG A 19 -12.21 -16.39 5.93
N ILE A 20 -10.91 -16.30 5.62
CA ILE A 20 -9.87 -17.05 6.32
C ILE A 20 -9.77 -16.58 7.77
N MET A 21 -9.84 -15.28 8.04
CA MET A 21 -9.86 -14.74 9.41
C MET A 21 -11.07 -15.24 10.21
N ALA A 22 -12.26 -15.32 9.60
CA ALA A 22 -13.43 -15.91 10.23
C ALA A 22 -13.23 -17.41 10.56
N GLN A 23 -12.62 -18.17 9.63
CA GLN A 23 -12.27 -19.57 9.87
C GLN A 23 -11.22 -19.75 10.98
N LEU A 24 -10.23 -18.87 11.05
CA LEU A 24 -9.23 -18.83 12.11
C LEU A 24 -9.88 -18.51 13.46
N ALA A 25 -10.75 -17.50 13.52
CA ALA A 25 -11.47 -17.10 14.72
C ALA A 25 -12.37 -18.23 15.25
N ALA A 26 -13.09 -18.93 14.36
CA ALA A 26 -13.89 -20.10 14.71
C ALA A 26 -13.07 -21.26 15.31
N ARG A 27 -11.76 -21.28 15.07
CA ARG A 27 -10.80 -22.26 15.63
C ARG A 27 -10.05 -21.70 16.85
N GLY A 28 -10.50 -20.60 17.43
CA GLY A 28 -9.87 -19.98 18.60
C GLY A 28 -8.59 -19.20 18.30
N ILE A 29 -8.26 -18.97 17.03
CA ILE A 29 -7.07 -18.19 16.64
C ILE A 29 -7.46 -16.72 16.54
N ARG A 30 -6.89 -15.89 17.41
CA ARG A 30 -7.13 -14.45 17.38
C ARG A 30 -6.59 -13.83 16.09
N CYS A 31 -7.47 -13.10 15.42
CA CYS A 31 -7.14 -12.24 14.28
C CYS A 31 -7.29 -10.78 14.68
N GLU A 32 -6.39 -9.94 14.20
CA GLU A 32 -6.41 -8.49 14.45
C GLU A 32 -6.23 -7.76 13.12
N VAL A 33 -7.21 -6.93 12.77
CA VAL A 33 -7.16 -6.09 11.58
C VAL A 33 -6.46 -4.80 11.98
N VAL A 34 -5.34 -4.52 11.33
CA VAL A 34 -4.51 -3.37 11.63
C VAL A 34 -4.58 -2.40 10.47
N ARG A 35 -4.99 -1.16 10.78
CA ARG A 35 -5.16 -0.06 9.83
C ARG A 35 -4.31 1.11 10.25
N ALA A 36 -3.94 1.94 9.28
CA ALA A 36 -3.33 3.23 9.60
C ALA A 36 -4.32 4.13 10.37
N PRO A 37 -3.82 5.02 11.25
CA PRO A 37 -4.62 6.11 11.81
C PRO A 37 -5.31 6.90 10.71
N LEU A 38 -6.51 7.43 10.98
CA LEU A 38 -7.41 8.00 9.97
C LEU A 38 -6.70 9.00 9.03
N ASP A 39 -6.01 10.00 9.57
CA ASP A 39 -5.28 11.03 8.81
C ASP A 39 -4.10 10.51 7.99
N LYS A 40 -3.66 9.28 8.27
CA LYS A 40 -2.56 8.60 7.59
C LYS A 40 -3.05 7.55 6.58
N ARG A 41 -4.35 7.24 6.54
CA ARG A 41 -4.92 6.31 5.55
C ARG A 41 -4.72 6.86 4.13
N PHE A 42 -4.63 5.96 3.15
CA PHE A 42 -4.11 6.28 1.82
C PHE A 42 -4.84 7.46 1.14
N LEU A 43 -6.17 7.40 1.06
CA LEU A 43 -6.96 8.44 0.41
C LEU A 43 -7.15 9.68 1.29
N VAL A 44 -7.25 9.54 2.62
CA VAL A 44 -7.31 10.69 3.54
C VAL A 44 -6.02 11.51 3.48
N TYR A 45 -4.87 10.84 3.36
CA TYR A 45 -3.58 11.52 3.26
C TYR A 45 -3.39 12.23 1.90
N ILE A 46 -3.93 11.67 0.82
CA ILE A 46 -3.86 12.30 -0.50
C ILE A 46 -4.87 13.43 -0.62
N LEU A 47 -6.15 13.13 -0.40
CA LEU A 47 -7.27 14.01 -0.70
C LEU A 47 -7.65 14.91 0.48
N GLY A 48 -7.44 14.48 1.71
CA GLY A 48 -7.65 15.32 2.89
C GLY A 48 -6.44 16.21 3.16
N ARG A 49 -5.28 15.60 3.41
CA ARG A 49 -4.03 16.34 3.73
C ARG A 49 -3.37 16.97 2.51
N GLY A 50 -3.66 16.53 1.28
CA GLY A 50 -3.10 17.11 0.05
C GLY A 50 -1.75 16.55 -0.36
N VAL A 51 -1.27 15.45 0.22
CA VAL A 51 0.03 14.88 -0.18
C VAL A 51 -0.10 14.24 -1.55
N PRO A 52 0.79 14.52 -2.51
CA PRO A 52 0.69 13.95 -3.84
C PRO A 52 0.73 12.41 -3.81
N PRO A 53 0.01 11.73 -4.72
CA PRO A 53 0.06 10.28 -4.86
C PRO A 53 1.50 9.77 -4.96
N PRO A 54 1.81 8.62 -4.34
CA PRO A 54 3.20 8.16 -4.21
C PRO A 54 3.79 7.72 -5.56
N ASN A 55 5.12 7.82 -5.68
CA ASN A 55 5.86 7.39 -6.87
C ASN A 55 7.18 6.69 -6.47
N ASN A 56 7.82 5.99 -7.41
CA ASN A 56 9.03 5.19 -7.11
C ASN A 56 10.30 6.02 -6.89
N ASN A 57 10.35 7.27 -7.35
CA ASN A 57 11.59 8.03 -7.42
C ASN A 57 11.78 8.95 -6.22
N THR A 58 10.72 9.66 -5.83
CA THR A 58 10.80 10.80 -4.89
C THR A 58 9.75 10.76 -3.77
N LEU A 59 8.69 9.96 -3.90
CA LEU A 59 7.51 10.04 -3.02
C LEU A 59 7.00 8.66 -2.58
N ARG A 60 7.87 7.76 -2.10
CA ARG A 60 7.45 6.43 -1.65
C ARG A 60 7.07 6.39 -0.17
N TRP A 61 5.98 7.05 0.19
CA TRP A 61 5.52 7.13 1.59
C TRP A 61 4.57 5.98 1.99
N CYS A 62 3.79 5.43 1.06
CA CYS A 62 2.66 4.54 1.37
C CYS A 62 3.08 3.28 2.12
N THR A 63 4.08 2.53 1.65
CA THR A 63 4.49 1.27 2.29
C THR A 63 4.87 1.45 3.76
N ARG A 64 5.62 2.52 4.09
CA ARG A 64 5.95 2.82 5.48
C ARG A 64 4.70 3.18 6.27
N GLN A 65 3.98 4.18 5.81
CA GLN A 65 2.90 4.83 6.57
C GLN A 65 1.66 3.96 6.77
N ILE A 66 1.23 3.23 5.74
CA ILE A 66 -0.05 2.50 5.77
C ILE A 66 0.12 1.02 6.09
N LYS A 67 1.35 0.50 6.07
CA LYS A 67 1.62 -0.93 6.28
C LYS A 67 2.65 -1.19 7.38
N ILE A 68 3.84 -0.60 7.30
CA ILE A 68 4.94 -0.91 8.26
C ILE A 68 4.68 -0.26 9.63
N ASP A 69 4.47 1.05 9.66
CA ASP A 69 4.29 1.81 10.90
C ASP A 69 3.12 1.28 11.75
N PRO A 70 1.89 1.09 11.20
CA PRO A 70 0.79 0.58 12.01
C PRO A 70 0.99 -0.87 12.45
N MET A 71 1.69 -1.71 11.65
CA MET A 71 2.01 -3.09 12.06
C MET A 71 3.01 -3.11 13.20
N ALA A 72 4.03 -2.24 13.13
CA ALA A 72 5.03 -2.13 14.18
C ALA A 72 4.37 -1.71 15.51
N GLU A 73 3.49 -0.72 15.47
CA GLU A 73 2.75 -0.27 16.65
C GLU A 73 1.86 -1.38 17.25
N ALA A 74 1.08 -2.07 16.40
CA ALA A 74 0.24 -3.19 16.86
C ALA A 74 1.05 -4.35 17.44
N LEU A 75 2.20 -4.68 16.81
CA LEU A 75 3.12 -5.70 17.31
C LEU A 75 3.77 -5.29 18.62
N GLU A 76 4.19 -4.03 18.77
CA GLU A 76 4.80 -3.51 20.01
C GLU A 76 3.81 -3.57 21.17
N GLN A 77 2.57 -3.11 20.96
CA GLN A 77 1.50 -3.20 21.96
C GLN A 77 1.28 -4.65 22.40
N ARG A 78 1.19 -5.56 21.43
CA ARG A 78 0.94 -6.98 21.72
C ARG A 78 2.09 -7.67 22.41
N LEU A 79 3.33 -7.35 22.02
CA LEU A 79 4.53 -7.85 22.67
C LEU A 79 4.63 -7.37 24.12
N GLY A 80 4.07 -6.19 24.44
CA GLY A 80 3.97 -5.70 25.81
C GLY A 80 3.13 -6.60 26.73
N GLU A 81 2.19 -7.36 26.17
CA GLU A 81 1.27 -8.24 26.91
C GLU A 81 1.78 -9.68 27.07
N LEU A 82 2.89 -10.03 26.40
CA LEU A 82 3.40 -11.39 26.34
C LEU A 82 4.79 -11.49 26.97
N ASP A 83 5.01 -12.54 27.75
CA ASP A 83 6.33 -12.87 28.25
C ASP A 83 7.17 -13.55 27.16
N GLY A 84 8.45 -13.18 27.09
CA GLY A 84 9.43 -13.84 26.23
C GLY A 84 9.48 -13.33 24.78
N LYS A 85 10.00 -14.21 23.90
CA LYS A 85 10.18 -13.97 22.47
C LYS A 85 9.02 -14.59 21.68
N ILE A 86 8.63 -13.97 20.58
CA ILE A 86 7.63 -14.51 19.66
C ILE A 86 8.27 -15.03 18.37
N LEU A 87 7.63 -16.03 17.78
CA LEU A 87 7.93 -16.49 16.44
C LEU A 87 6.97 -15.84 15.45
N MET A 88 7.49 -15.03 14.53
CA MET A 88 6.74 -14.52 13.39
C MET A 88 6.84 -15.50 12.22
N ILE A 89 5.71 -15.82 11.59
CA ILE A 89 5.67 -16.67 10.40
C ILE A 89 5.43 -15.78 9.18
N THR A 90 6.25 -15.94 8.14
CA THR A 90 6.10 -15.24 6.86
C THR A 90 5.93 -16.21 5.70
N GLY A 91 5.31 -15.73 4.63
CA GLY A 91 5.14 -16.49 3.38
C GLY A 91 6.23 -16.22 2.33
N VAL A 92 7.41 -15.73 2.74
CA VAL A 92 8.50 -15.38 1.80
C VAL A 92 8.99 -16.65 1.11
N ARG A 93 9.15 -16.58 -0.22
CA ARG A 93 9.75 -17.65 -1.03
C ARG A 93 10.93 -17.17 -1.88
N GLN A 94 11.85 -18.10 -2.16
CA GLN A 94 12.85 -17.93 -3.21
C GLN A 94 12.17 -18.02 -4.59
N GLY A 95 12.68 -17.26 -5.56
CA GLY A 95 12.15 -17.19 -6.92
C GLY A 95 11.01 -16.18 -7.11
N GLU A 96 10.62 -15.43 -6.08
CA GLU A 96 9.65 -14.32 -6.21
C GLU A 96 10.23 -13.13 -7.01
N SER A 97 11.55 -12.93 -6.91
CA SER A 97 12.34 -11.98 -7.73
C SER A 97 13.83 -12.08 -7.39
N ALA A 98 14.70 -11.85 -8.38
CA ALA A 98 16.15 -11.80 -8.18
C ALA A 98 16.58 -10.88 -7.02
N ILE A 99 15.99 -9.68 -6.91
CA ILE A 99 16.29 -8.72 -5.83
C ILE A 99 15.90 -9.27 -4.44
N ARG A 100 14.80 -10.02 -4.34
CA ARG A 100 14.40 -10.67 -3.08
C ARG A 100 15.32 -11.84 -2.76
N ASP A 101 15.70 -12.62 -3.77
CA ASP A 101 16.60 -13.75 -3.60
C ASP A 101 17.98 -13.29 -3.11
N ASP A 102 18.51 -12.19 -3.66
CA ASP A 102 19.76 -11.56 -3.19
C ASP A 102 19.67 -11.12 -1.73
N ARG A 103 18.52 -10.56 -1.31
CA ARG A 103 18.30 -10.16 0.09
C ARG A 103 18.15 -11.36 1.01
N ILE A 104 17.48 -12.43 0.58
CA ILE A 104 17.36 -13.69 1.32
C ILE A 104 18.75 -14.29 1.50
N ALA A 105 19.55 -14.36 0.43
CA ALA A 105 20.93 -14.85 0.47
C ALA A 105 21.83 -14.01 1.40
N MET A 106 21.70 -12.67 1.37
CA MET A 106 22.43 -11.78 2.27
C MET A 106 22.04 -11.94 3.75
N SER A 107 20.78 -12.31 4.05
CA SER A 107 20.33 -12.55 5.43
C SER A 107 21.03 -13.75 6.08
N CYS A 108 21.48 -14.72 5.28
CA CYS A 108 22.24 -15.87 5.76
C CYS A 108 23.69 -15.53 6.13
N GLY A 109 24.22 -14.38 5.69
CA GLY A 109 25.64 -14.02 5.86
C GLY A 109 25.95 -13.15 7.08
N LYS A 110 24.95 -12.68 7.84
CA LYS A 110 25.15 -11.54 8.74
C LYS A 110 25.79 -11.84 10.09
N ASP A 111 25.75 -13.09 10.58
CA ASP A 111 26.29 -13.44 11.91
C ASP A 111 26.89 -14.87 11.99
N GLY A 112 27.45 -15.38 10.89
CA GLY A 112 28.13 -16.70 10.91
C GLY A 112 27.20 -17.89 11.18
N ALA A 113 25.88 -17.72 11.00
CA ALA A 113 24.93 -18.83 11.04
C ALA A 113 25.20 -19.77 9.86
N GLU A 114 25.51 -21.02 10.20
CA GLU A 114 25.83 -22.11 9.27
C GLU A 114 24.73 -22.28 8.21
N CYS A 115 25.14 -22.57 6.97
CA CYS A 115 24.28 -22.70 5.81
C CYS A 115 23.34 -23.92 5.92
N GLY A 116 22.25 -23.75 6.66
CA GLY A 116 21.20 -24.75 6.86
C GLY A 116 19.96 -24.19 7.56
N GLN A 117 20.08 -23.01 8.17
CA GLN A 117 18.99 -22.31 8.89
C GLN A 117 18.24 -21.30 8.00
N GLY A 118 18.22 -21.47 6.67
CA GLY A 118 17.66 -20.50 5.71
C GLY A 118 16.20 -20.08 5.97
N TRP A 119 15.48 -20.85 6.79
CA TRP A 119 14.13 -20.59 7.25
C TRP A 119 14.03 -19.41 8.22
N TYR A 120 15.09 -19.14 8.99
CA TYR A 120 15.11 -18.04 9.95
C TYR A 120 15.57 -16.73 9.30
N GLN A 121 14.65 -15.77 9.24
CA GLN A 121 14.92 -14.44 8.73
C GLN A 121 15.01 -13.47 9.91
N GLU A 122 16.17 -12.87 10.17
CA GLU A 122 16.23 -11.70 11.08
C GLU A 122 15.72 -10.45 10.34
N VAL A 123 14.44 -10.43 9.96
CA VAL A 123 13.91 -9.42 9.02
C VAL A 123 12.70 -8.65 9.56
N LEU A 124 12.45 -8.66 10.87
CA LEU A 124 11.79 -7.52 11.51
C LEU A 124 12.68 -6.86 12.55
N PRO A 125 12.79 -5.52 12.48
CA PRO A 125 14.05 -4.82 12.53
C PRO A 125 14.21 -4.16 13.90
N ASN A 126 15.27 -3.39 14.06
CA ASN A 126 15.61 -2.55 15.21
C ASN A 126 14.56 -1.47 15.60
N ALA A 127 13.26 -1.72 15.45
CA ALA A 127 12.20 -0.90 16.01
C ALA A 127 12.32 -0.92 17.54
N LYS A 128 12.21 0.27 18.14
CA LYS A 128 12.18 0.44 19.59
C LYS A 128 11.05 -0.44 20.15
N GLY A 129 11.29 -1.14 21.26
CA GLY A 129 10.31 -2.04 21.88
C GLY A 129 10.24 -3.48 21.33
N ILE A 130 10.68 -3.72 20.08
CA ILE A 130 10.56 -5.02 19.40
C ILE A 130 11.92 -5.76 19.29
N ARG A 131 13.03 -5.00 19.31
CA ARG A 131 14.38 -5.52 19.08
C ARG A 131 14.73 -6.69 20.02
N GLY A 132 15.17 -7.81 19.44
CA GLY A 132 15.59 -9.01 20.15
C GLY A 132 14.45 -9.90 20.68
N ARG A 133 13.19 -9.50 20.44
CA ARG A 133 12.00 -10.23 20.90
C ARG A 133 11.28 -11.03 19.81
N ILE A 134 11.70 -10.92 18.55
CA ILE A 134 11.09 -11.63 17.42
C ILE A 134 12.13 -12.51 16.74
N ALA A 135 11.78 -13.78 16.50
CA ALA A 135 12.41 -14.62 15.48
C ALA A 135 11.44 -14.74 14.31
N THR A 136 11.92 -14.69 13.05
CA THR A 136 11.04 -14.92 11.89
C THR A 136 11.33 -16.27 11.28
N LEU A 137 10.29 -17.02 10.92
CA LEU A 137 10.36 -18.27 10.16
C LEU A 137 9.62 -18.11 8.84
N ALA A 138 10.21 -18.57 7.74
CA ALA A 138 9.59 -18.63 6.41
C ALA A 138 9.35 -20.09 5.97
N PRO A 139 8.20 -20.71 6.30
CA PRO A 139 7.96 -22.14 6.05
C PRO A 139 7.87 -22.54 4.58
N LEU A 140 7.64 -21.57 3.70
CA LEU A 140 7.43 -21.81 2.27
C LEU A 140 8.65 -21.41 1.45
N LEU A 141 9.80 -21.15 2.10
CA LEU A 141 10.97 -20.54 1.45
C LEU A 141 11.38 -21.24 0.15
N HIS A 142 11.35 -22.57 0.13
CA HIS A 142 11.77 -23.37 -1.02
C HIS A 142 10.60 -23.92 -1.85
N TRP A 143 9.37 -23.48 -1.55
CA TRP A 143 8.21 -23.88 -2.35
C TRP A 143 8.27 -23.20 -3.71
N ARG A 144 8.01 -23.96 -4.76
CA ARG A 144 7.73 -23.42 -6.10
C ARG A 144 6.33 -22.82 -6.14
N VAL A 145 6.10 -21.87 -7.04
CA VAL A 145 4.79 -21.23 -7.21
C VAL A 145 3.68 -22.23 -7.54
N CYS A 146 3.97 -23.26 -8.33
CA CYS A 146 3.01 -24.33 -8.64
C CYS A 146 2.51 -25.03 -7.37
N ASN A 147 3.40 -25.33 -6.43
CA ASN A 147 3.03 -25.98 -5.17
C ASN A 147 2.13 -25.08 -4.32
N VAL A 148 2.36 -23.75 -4.36
CA VAL A 148 1.49 -22.78 -3.69
C VAL A 148 0.09 -22.81 -4.31
N TRP A 149 -0.01 -22.83 -5.64
CA TRP A 149 -1.30 -22.89 -6.31
C TRP A 149 -2.03 -24.21 -6.08
N ASP A 150 -1.34 -25.35 -6.18
CA ASP A 150 -1.90 -26.66 -5.86
C ASP A 150 -2.39 -26.71 -4.41
N TRP A 151 -1.63 -26.15 -3.49
CA TRP A 151 -2.05 -26.04 -2.09
C TRP A 151 -3.31 -25.20 -1.92
N LEU A 152 -3.36 -24.01 -2.50
CA LEU A 152 -4.50 -23.10 -2.35
C LEU A 152 -5.76 -23.62 -3.04
N ARG A 153 -5.63 -24.32 -4.17
CA ARG A 153 -6.76 -24.79 -4.99
C ARG A 153 -7.24 -26.19 -4.60
N ILE A 154 -6.32 -27.10 -4.29
CA ILE A 154 -6.61 -28.53 -4.11
C ILE A 154 -6.58 -28.88 -2.63
N TYR A 155 -5.44 -28.71 -1.97
CA TYR A 155 -5.22 -29.28 -0.64
C TYR A 155 -5.92 -28.48 0.48
N ALA A 156 -5.68 -27.18 0.59
CA ALA A 156 -6.21 -26.37 1.68
C ALA A 156 -7.76 -26.40 1.80
N PRO A 157 -8.55 -26.47 0.70
CA PRO A 157 -10.00 -26.65 0.77
C PRO A 157 -10.47 -28.04 1.23
N MET A 158 -9.63 -29.07 1.23
CA MET A 158 -10.03 -30.41 1.71
C MET A 158 -10.24 -30.41 3.22
N ALA A 159 -11.22 -31.19 3.68
CA ALA A 159 -11.54 -31.31 5.10
C ALA A 159 -10.33 -31.77 5.93
N GLU A 160 -9.50 -32.68 5.39
CA GLU A 160 -8.30 -33.20 6.06
C GLU A 160 -7.23 -32.13 6.33
N TYR A 161 -7.15 -31.08 5.50
CA TYR A 161 -6.20 -29.97 5.65
C TYR A 161 -6.83 -28.70 6.25
N GLY A 162 -8.07 -28.81 6.74
CA GLY A 162 -8.74 -27.77 7.50
C GLY A 162 -9.86 -27.04 6.74
N GLY A 163 -10.15 -27.37 5.49
CA GLY A 163 -11.32 -26.85 4.77
C GLY A 163 -11.29 -25.34 4.54
N TRP A 164 -10.12 -24.78 4.21
CA TRP A 164 -9.89 -23.35 4.06
C TRP A 164 -10.53 -22.78 2.80
N ALA A 165 -11.08 -21.57 2.90
CA ALA A 165 -11.76 -20.87 1.80
C ALA A 165 -10.79 -20.22 0.80
N THR A 166 -9.76 -20.95 0.36
CA THR A 166 -8.65 -20.45 -0.48
C THR A 166 -8.88 -20.64 -1.99
N ALA A 167 -9.85 -21.45 -2.40
CA ALA A 167 -10.10 -21.70 -3.82
C ALA A 167 -10.45 -20.41 -4.58
N ALA A 168 -11.27 -19.52 -3.99
CA ALA A 168 -11.71 -18.29 -4.64
C ALA A 168 -10.55 -17.31 -4.95
N ILE A 169 -9.53 -17.26 -4.09
CA ILE A 169 -8.34 -16.45 -4.37
C ILE A 169 -7.43 -17.14 -5.40
N ALA A 170 -7.36 -18.47 -5.38
CA ALA A 170 -6.67 -19.23 -6.42
C ALA A 170 -7.31 -19.05 -7.80
N ASP A 171 -8.64 -19.03 -7.89
CA ASP A 171 -9.34 -18.82 -9.16
C ASP A 171 -9.20 -17.37 -9.66
N ALA A 172 -9.13 -16.39 -8.75
CA ALA A 172 -8.99 -14.99 -9.11
C ALA A 172 -7.59 -14.62 -9.63
N TYR A 173 -6.54 -15.30 -9.16
CA TYR A 173 -5.14 -14.95 -9.46
C TYR A 173 -4.34 -16.05 -10.17
N GLY A 174 -4.79 -17.31 -10.09
CA GLY A 174 -4.06 -18.48 -10.56
C GLY A 174 -4.09 -18.66 -12.06
N GLY A 175 -5.25 -18.53 -12.71
CA GLY A 175 -5.42 -18.67 -14.16
C GLY A 175 -4.84 -19.97 -14.77
N ASP A 176 -4.90 -20.10 -16.10
CA ASP A 176 -4.28 -21.23 -16.83
C ASP A 176 -2.75 -21.05 -16.99
N GLU A 177 -2.25 -19.81 -16.93
CA GLU A 177 -0.83 -19.47 -16.87
C GLU A 177 -0.47 -18.89 -15.50
N ALA A 178 -0.40 -19.78 -14.51
CA ALA A 178 0.04 -19.49 -13.15
C ALA A 178 1.54 -19.12 -13.10
N THR A 179 1.88 -17.94 -13.63
CA THR A 179 3.22 -17.37 -13.61
C THR A 179 3.45 -16.52 -12.36
N GLU A 180 4.69 -16.45 -11.87
CA GLU A 180 5.09 -15.59 -10.73
C GLU A 180 4.70 -14.11 -10.92
N ILE A 181 4.51 -13.67 -12.17
CA ILE A 181 4.13 -12.29 -12.52
C ILE A 181 2.66 -12.01 -12.16
N ASN A 182 1.77 -12.99 -12.37
CA ASN A 182 0.33 -12.89 -12.07
C ASN A 182 0.04 -13.08 -10.57
N ALA A 183 0.96 -13.73 -9.84
CA ALA A 183 0.85 -14.00 -8.40
C ALA A 183 1.06 -12.77 -7.50
N ARG A 184 1.47 -11.61 -8.05
CA ARG A 184 1.69 -10.38 -7.27
C ARG A 184 0.36 -9.72 -6.92
N THR A 185 -0.20 -10.16 -5.79
CA THR A 185 -1.36 -9.56 -5.15
C THR A 185 -0.99 -8.19 -4.58
N GLY A 186 -1.47 -7.13 -5.22
CA GLY A 186 -1.16 -5.75 -4.89
C GLY A 186 -2.38 -4.91 -4.53
N CYS A 187 -2.14 -3.63 -4.29
CA CYS A 187 -3.20 -2.65 -4.13
C CYS A 187 -3.84 -2.31 -5.49
N ALA A 188 -5.16 -2.11 -5.55
CA ALA A 188 -5.91 -1.64 -6.69
C ALA A 188 -5.38 -0.27 -7.17
N GLY A 189 -4.97 -0.18 -8.43
CA GLY A 189 -4.50 1.08 -9.01
C GLY A 189 -3.16 1.55 -8.44
N CYS A 190 -2.32 0.66 -7.91
CA CYS A 190 -1.06 1.02 -7.25
C CYS A 190 -0.24 2.03 -8.08
N PRO A 191 0.02 3.25 -7.56
CA PRO A 191 0.69 4.31 -8.32
C PRO A 191 2.20 4.07 -8.47
N LEU A 192 2.75 3.12 -7.71
CA LEU A 192 4.15 2.68 -7.78
C LEU A 192 4.38 1.67 -8.91
N ALA A 193 3.37 0.92 -9.33
CA ALA A 193 3.51 -0.05 -10.41
C ALA A 193 3.46 0.66 -11.78
N SER A 194 4.15 0.14 -12.79
CA SER A 194 4.04 0.65 -14.17
C SER A 194 2.70 0.21 -14.81
N LYS A 195 2.33 -1.06 -14.61
CA LYS A 195 1.09 -1.70 -15.07
C LYS A 195 0.36 -2.35 -13.89
N ASP A 196 -0.94 -2.59 -14.03
CA ASP A 196 -1.77 -3.25 -13.00
C ASP A 196 -2.26 -4.61 -13.51
N LEU A 197 -1.29 -5.54 -13.69
CA LEU A 197 -1.54 -6.85 -14.29
C LEU A 197 -2.54 -7.68 -13.46
N ALA A 198 -2.49 -7.57 -12.13
CA ALA A 198 -3.41 -8.25 -11.25
C ALA A 198 -4.86 -7.79 -11.47
N LEU A 199 -5.10 -6.47 -11.53
CA LEU A 199 -6.43 -5.95 -11.84
C LEU A 199 -6.87 -6.33 -13.26
N ASP A 200 -5.96 -6.29 -14.24
CA ASP A 200 -6.23 -6.70 -15.63
C ASP A 200 -6.72 -8.15 -15.70
N THR A 201 -6.05 -9.08 -15.03
CA THR A 201 -6.45 -10.49 -14.93
C THR A 201 -7.80 -10.66 -14.23
N ILE A 202 -8.00 -9.98 -13.10
CA ILE A 202 -9.25 -10.07 -12.32
C ILE A 202 -10.44 -9.63 -13.17
N VAL A 203 -10.39 -8.46 -13.80
CA VAL A 203 -11.55 -7.94 -14.54
C VAL A 203 -11.82 -8.67 -15.86
N ALA A 204 -10.85 -9.43 -16.37
CA ALA A 204 -11.05 -10.31 -17.51
C ALA A 204 -11.96 -11.51 -17.16
N SER A 205 -12.03 -11.88 -15.88
CA SER A 205 -12.99 -12.88 -15.39
C SER A 205 -14.39 -12.28 -15.31
N SER A 206 -15.38 -13.01 -15.85
CA SER A 206 -16.80 -12.62 -15.77
C SER A 206 -17.30 -12.47 -14.33
N ALA A 207 -16.69 -13.18 -13.37
CA ALA A 207 -17.03 -13.08 -11.96
C ALA A 207 -16.68 -11.72 -11.33
N TRP A 208 -15.70 -11.01 -11.90
CA TRP A 208 -15.11 -9.80 -11.34
C TRP A 208 -15.08 -8.61 -12.32
N SER A 209 -15.71 -8.74 -13.49
CA SER A 209 -15.74 -7.70 -14.53
C SER A 209 -16.33 -6.36 -14.06
N HIS A 210 -17.22 -6.38 -13.07
CA HIS A 210 -17.76 -5.18 -12.40
C HIS A 210 -16.70 -4.32 -11.70
N LEU A 211 -15.49 -4.84 -11.47
CA LEU A 211 -14.36 -4.09 -10.91
C LEU A 211 -13.56 -3.29 -11.96
N ALA A 212 -13.95 -3.34 -13.24
CA ALA A 212 -13.31 -2.57 -14.32
C ALA A 212 -13.13 -1.07 -14.03
N PRO A 213 -14.07 -0.36 -13.36
CA PRO A 213 -13.90 1.06 -13.01
C PRO A 213 -12.66 1.35 -12.16
N LEU A 214 -12.14 0.38 -11.36
CA LEU A 214 -10.91 0.54 -10.59
C LEU A 214 -9.69 0.92 -11.46
N LYS A 215 -9.72 0.61 -12.76
CA LYS A 215 -8.67 1.02 -13.70
C LYS A 215 -8.56 2.55 -13.82
N GLY A 216 -9.58 3.30 -13.44
CA GLY A 216 -9.59 4.76 -13.39
C GLY A 216 -8.71 5.38 -12.29
N LEU A 217 -8.36 4.62 -11.24
CA LEU A 217 -7.54 5.12 -10.12
C LEU A 217 -6.13 5.52 -10.56
N LYS A 218 -5.48 4.68 -11.39
CA LYS A 218 -4.09 4.92 -11.80
C LYS A 218 -3.93 6.16 -12.70
N PRO A 219 -4.78 6.39 -13.73
CA PRO A 219 -4.83 7.66 -14.45
C PRO A 219 -5.08 8.85 -13.53
N LEU A 220 -6.03 8.75 -12.60
CA LEU A 220 -6.29 9.81 -11.62
C LEU A 220 -5.02 10.15 -10.80
N TYR A 221 -4.32 9.14 -10.28
CA TYR A 221 -3.09 9.36 -9.51
C TYR A 221 -1.93 9.93 -10.34
N ARG A 222 -1.91 9.72 -11.67
CA ARG A 222 -0.95 10.37 -12.57
C ARG A 222 -1.33 11.83 -12.77
N GLU A 223 -2.60 12.08 -13.06
CA GLU A 223 -3.13 13.42 -13.23
C GLU A 223 -2.89 14.29 -12.00
N LEU A 224 -3.25 13.84 -10.80
CA LEU A 224 -3.08 14.62 -9.56
C LEU A 224 -1.61 15.00 -9.29
N ARG A 225 -0.63 14.35 -9.93
CA ARG A 225 0.79 14.73 -9.80
C ARG A 225 1.23 15.84 -10.74
N GLU A 226 0.42 16.19 -11.74
CA GLU A 226 0.71 17.23 -12.71
C GLU A 226 0.81 18.61 -12.04
N PRO A 227 1.65 19.53 -12.56
CA PRO A 227 1.86 20.85 -11.95
C PRO A 227 0.56 21.66 -11.75
N ARG A 228 -0.38 21.61 -12.69
CA ARG A 228 -1.67 22.32 -12.60
C ARG A 228 -2.53 21.98 -11.38
N HIS A 229 -2.26 20.82 -10.77
CA HIS A 229 -3.00 20.33 -9.61
C HIS A 229 -2.27 20.61 -8.29
N ARG A 230 -1.12 21.29 -8.33
CA ARG A 230 -0.20 21.40 -7.21
C ARG A 230 0.24 22.83 -7.01
N ILE A 231 0.69 23.14 -5.80
CA ILE A 231 1.42 24.37 -5.50
C ILE A 231 2.93 24.10 -5.50
N ARG A 232 3.75 25.14 -5.59
CA ARG A 232 5.21 25.04 -5.45
C ARG A 232 5.78 26.23 -4.71
N LYS A 233 6.93 26.05 -4.06
CA LYS A 233 7.62 27.17 -3.41
C LYS A 233 8.07 28.21 -4.45
N ALA A 234 7.99 29.49 -4.12
CA ALA A 234 8.22 30.57 -5.08
C ALA A 234 9.72 30.92 -5.29
N GLY A 235 10.60 30.55 -4.36
CA GLY A 235 12.03 30.92 -4.43
C GLY A 235 12.94 30.09 -3.53
N LEU A 236 14.02 30.72 -3.04
CA LEU A 236 15.00 30.12 -2.14
C LEU A 236 14.44 29.99 -0.72
N GLU A 237 14.20 28.77 -0.30
CA GLU A 237 13.92 28.48 1.10
C GLU A 237 15.23 28.37 1.88
N ARG A 238 15.31 29.07 3.01
CA ARG A 238 16.40 28.89 3.98
C ARG A 238 15.95 27.95 5.09
N LEU A 239 16.79 26.98 5.39
CA LEU A 239 16.60 26.07 6.53
C LEU A 239 16.90 26.80 7.84
N LYS A 240 16.54 26.19 8.97
CA LYS A 240 16.77 26.76 10.31
C LYS A 240 18.25 27.01 10.63
N ASP A 241 19.15 26.28 9.98
CA ASP A 241 20.60 26.44 10.09
C ASP A 241 21.17 27.54 9.16
N GLY A 242 20.31 28.24 8.41
CA GLY A 242 20.67 29.31 7.47
C GLY A 242 21.07 28.83 6.07
N SER A 243 21.23 27.52 5.85
CA SER A 243 21.55 26.94 4.55
C SER A 243 20.36 27.00 3.59
N VAL A 244 20.63 26.95 2.27
CA VAL A 244 19.59 26.91 1.24
C VAL A 244 19.04 25.47 1.13
N ALA A 245 17.73 25.34 1.03
CA ALA A 245 17.08 24.05 0.81
C ALA A 245 17.61 23.39 -0.48
N ALA A 246 17.89 22.08 -0.41
CA ALA A 246 18.54 21.36 -1.52
C ALA A 246 17.77 21.43 -2.86
N ASN A 247 16.44 21.60 -2.80
CA ASN A 247 15.59 21.77 -3.98
C ASN A 247 14.76 23.05 -3.81
N PRO A 248 15.29 24.22 -4.23
CA PRO A 248 14.50 25.44 -4.31
C PRO A 248 13.30 25.22 -5.23
N GLN A 249 12.20 25.93 -4.96
CA GLN A 249 10.97 25.84 -5.74
C GLN A 249 10.39 24.42 -5.89
N ARG A 250 10.65 23.54 -4.91
CA ARG A 250 10.14 22.17 -4.94
C ARG A 250 8.62 22.16 -5.10
N MET A 251 8.14 21.20 -5.89
CA MET A 251 6.72 20.99 -6.09
C MET A 251 6.08 20.38 -4.84
N GLY A 252 4.93 20.91 -4.46
CA GLY A 252 4.27 20.73 -3.18
C GLY A 252 2.98 19.94 -3.22
N PRO A 253 2.08 20.17 -2.26
CA PRO A 253 0.81 19.47 -2.13
C PRO A 253 -0.19 19.82 -3.24
N LEU A 254 -1.27 19.05 -3.26
CA LEU A 254 -2.44 19.25 -4.09
C LEU A 254 -3.20 20.51 -3.67
N THR A 255 -3.68 21.26 -4.66
CA THR A 255 -4.68 22.32 -4.43
C THR A 255 -5.99 21.74 -3.90
N PHE A 256 -6.79 22.54 -3.18
CA PHE A 256 -8.10 22.05 -2.70
C PHE A 256 -9.04 21.65 -3.84
N ALA A 257 -8.99 22.36 -4.98
CA ALA A 257 -9.73 21.98 -6.18
C ALA A 257 -9.34 20.58 -6.68
N ALA A 258 -8.04 20.29 -6.77
CA ALA A 258 -7.55 18.97 -7.17
C ALA A 258 -7.96 17.88 -6.17
N ARG A 259 -7.98 18.17 -4.87
CA ARG A 259 -8.45 17.27 -3.82
C ARG A 259 -9.93 16.92 -3.99
N LEU A 260 -10.80 17.90 -4.24
CA LEU A 260 -12.23 17.68 -4.48
C LEU A 260 -12.49 16.87 -5.76
N ILE A 261 -11.80 17.20 -6.86
CA ILE A 261 -11.87 16.43 -8.12
C ILE A 261 -11.45 14.97 -7.87
N GLY A 262 -10.39 14.76 -7.11
CA GLY A 262 -9.93 13.43 -6.74
C GLY A 262 -10.95 12.66 -5.90
N LEU A 263 -11.57 13.32 -4.91
CA LEU A 263 -12.61 12.75 -4.06
C LEU A 263 -13.82 12.30 -4.88
N GLU A 264 -14.37 13.18 -5.71
CA GLU A 264 -15.53 12.89 -6.55
C GLU A 264 -15.28 11.71 -7.48
N ARG A 265 -14.09 11.64 -8.10
CA ARG A 265 -13.75 10.55 -9.03
C ARG A 265 -13.55 9.22 -8.32
N VAL A 266 -12.97 9.20 -7.12
CA VAL A 266 -12.84 7.97 -6.34
C VAL A 266 -14.21 7.45 -5.91
N LEU A 267 -15.09 8.34 -5.44
CA LEU A 267 -16.46 7.99 -5.07
C LEU A 267 -17.26 7.47 -6.27
N ALA A 268 -17.12 8.10 -7.44
CA ALA A 268 -17.75 7.64 -8.68
C ALA A 268 -17.26 6.23 -9.08
N ILE A 269 -15.95 5.99 -9.04
CA ILE A 269 -15.37 4.66 -9.32
C ILE A 269 -15.95 3.60 -8.36
N GLN A 270 -16.00 3.90 -7.06
CA GLN A 270 -16.58 3.01 -6.06
C GLN A 270 -18.07 2.74 -6.32
N ALA A 271 -18.85 3.79 -6.61
CA ALA A 271 -20.28 3.69 -6.89
C ALA A 271 -20.56 2.83 -8.14
N GLU A 272 -19.79 2.99 -9.22
CA GLU A 272 -19.91 2.18 -10.43
C GLU A 272 -19.61 0.70 -10.15
N CYS A 273 -18.54 0.40 -9.42
CA CYS A 273 -18.23 -0.96 -8.98
C CYS A 273 -19.38 -1.54 -8.14
N ASN A 274 -19.93 -0.77 -7.20
CA ASN A 274 -21.00 -1.19 -6.30
C ASN A 274 -22.33 -1.41 -7.02
N ALA A 275 -22.65 -0.59 -8.02
CA ALA A 275 -23.82 -0.82 -8.88
C ALA A 275 -23.72 -2.15 -9.63
N GLY A 276 -22.52 -2.51 -10.11
CA GLY A 276 -22.25 -3.81 -10.70
C GLY A 276 -22.31 -4.97 -9.69
N ALA A 277 -21.72 -4.78 -8.51
CA ALA A 277 -21.74 -5.77 -7.43
C ALA A 277 -23.17 -6.09 -6.97
N ALA A 278 -24.01 -5.07 -6.77
CA ALA A 278 -25.40 -5.24 -6.38
C ALA A 278 -26.22 -6.06 -7.40
N LYS A 279 -26.05 -5.80 -8.70
CA LYS A 279 -26.71 -6.57 -9.77
C LYS A 279 -26.29 -8.05 -9.78
N LEU A 280 -25.06 -8.34 -9.35
CA LEU A 280 -24.48 -9.68 -9.34
C LEU A 280 -24.59 -10.38 -7.97
N GLY A 281 -25.22 -9.75 -6.97
CA GLY A 281 -25.29 -10.28 -5.60
C GLY A 281 -23.92 -10.45 -4.94
N ARG A 282 -22.98 -9.54 -5.22
CA ARG A 282 -21.61 -9.56 -4.67
C ARG A 282 -21.45 -8.58 -3.51
N PRO A 283 -20.48 -8.80 -2.60
CA PRO A 283 -20.12 -7.81 -1.58
C PRO A 283 -19.75 -6.47 -2.21
N LEU A 284 -20.12 -5.38 -1.54
CA LEU A 284 -19.79 -4.04 -1.98
C LEU A 284 -18.30 -3.75 -1.76
N LEU A 285 -17.73 -3.02 -2.71
CA LEU A 285 -16.42 -2.39 -2.61
C LEU A 285 -16.47 -1.20 -1.66
N ASP A 286 -15.47 -1.14 -0.78
CA ASP A 286 -15.28 -0.04 0.16
C ASP A 286 -13.79 0.36 0.19
N ILE A 287 -13.36 1.15 -0.80
CA ILE A 287 -12.03 1.77 -0.88
C ILE A 287 -11.97 3.12 -0.16
N LEU A 288 -13.12 3.77 0.04
CA LEU A 288 -13.30 5.01 0.78
C LEU A 288 -14.67 4.97 1.48
N ASN A 289 -14.66 4.87 2.82
CA ASN A 289 -15.90 4.84 3.59
C ASN A 289 -16.34 6.24 4.02
N ASP A 290 -17.53 6.32 4.64
CA ASP A 290 -18.12 7.57 5.12
C ASP A 290 -17.24 8.30 6.16
N GLU A 291 -16.52 7.58 7.02
CA GLU A 291 -15.59 8.15 8.00
C GLU A 291 -14.41 8.85 7.30
N GLU A 292 -13.81 8.18 6.33
CA GLU A 292 -12.69 8.70 5.53
C GLU A 292 -13.14 9.87 4.65
N GLU A 293 -14.32 9.78 4.01
CA GLU A 293 -14.90 10.88 3.25
C GLU A 293 -15.17 12.10 4.13
N ALA A 294 -15.86 11.92 5.27
CA ALA A 294 -16.16 13.00 6.19
C ALA A 294 -14.88 13.69 6.65
N ARG A 295 -13.83 12.91 6.98
CA ARG A 295 -12.54 13.46 7.38
C ARG A 295 -11.84 14.21 6.25
N ILE A 296 -11.91 13.73 5.01
CA ILE A 296 -11.36 14.45 3.86
C ILE A 296 -12.04 15.81 3.72
N ARG A 297 -13.37 15.84 3.77
CA ARG A 297 -14.15 17.09 3.66
C ARG A 297 -13.87 18.06 4.80
N GLU A 298 -13.74 17.55 6.03
CA GLU A 298 -13.36 18.35 7.20
C GLU A 298 -11.99 19.01 7.02
N LEU A 299 -10.98 18.24 6.59
CA LEU A 299 -9.62 18.76 6.35
C LEU A 299 -9.58 19.82 5.24
N ILE A 300 -10.38 19.64 4.19
CA ILE A 300 -10.51 20.64 3.11
C ILE A 300 -11.21 21.90 3.62
N ALA A 301 -12.31 21.76 4.36
CA ALA A 301 -13.05 22.90 4.92
C ALA A 301 -12.23 23.69 5.96
N ALA A 302 -11.35 23.01 6.69
CA ALA A 302 -10.41 23.62 7.62
C ALA A 302 -9.13 24.14 6.94
N GLU A 303 -9.09 24.22 5.62
CA GLU A 303 -7.95 24.68 4.81
C GLU A 303 -6.62 24.04 5.22
N THR A 304 -6.65 22.75 5.50
CA THR A 304 -5.54 22.07 6.12
C THR A 304 -4.45 21.66 5.10
N TRP A 305 -3.21 22.09 5.35
CA TRP A 305 -2.04 21.77 4.53
C TRP A 305 -1.07 20.79 5.21
N PRO A 306 -0.21 20.08 4.45
CA PRO A 306 0.91 19.34 5.03
C PRO A 306 1.90 20.27 5.70
N ASN A 307 2.66 19.74 6.67
CA ASN A 307 3.64 20.54 7.40
C ASN A 307 4.64 21.22 6.46
N GLY A 308 4.85 22.53 6.67
CA GLY A 308 5.74 23.36 5.85
C GLY A 308 5.08 23.94 4.59
N TRP A 309 3.75 23.92 4.51
CA TRP A 309 2.95 24.55 3.46
C TRP A 309 1.83 25.37 4.09
N ASP A 310 1.60 26.55 3.55
CA ASP A 310 0.67 27.54 4.13
C ASP A 310 -0.53 27.82 3.19
N GLY A 311 -0.42 27.48 1.91
CA GLY A 311 -1.46 27.65 0.90
C GLY A 311 -1.42 28.97 0.15
N ASP A 312 -0.52 29.89 0.55
CA ASP A 312 -0.23 31.14 -0.15
C ASP A 312 0.79 30.95 -1.29
N GLU A 313 1.33 29.73 -1.43
CA GLU A 313 2.30 29.42 -2.47
C GLU A 313 1.69 29.41 -3.88
N PRO A 314 2.46 29.81 -4.90
CA PRO A 314 1.97 29.85 -6.28
C PRO A 314 1.64 28.45 -6.80
N ALA A 315 0.74 28.41 -7.80
CA ALA A 315 0.48 27.21 -8.57
C ALA A 315 1.77 26.70 -9.24
N ALA A 316 1.92 25.38 -9.32
CA ALA A 316 3.17 24.79 -9.80
C ALA A 316 3.40 24.92 -11.31
N ASP A 317 2.35 25.26 -12.06
CA ASP A 317 2.39 25.57 -13.50
C ASP A 317 2.57 27.07 -13.81
N MET A 318 2.52 27.95 -12.80
CA MET A 318 2.72 29.38 -12.99
C MET A 318 4.16 29.67 -13.43
N PRO A 319 4.42 30.29 -14.60
CA PRO A 319 5.78 30.66 -15.02
C PRO A 319 6.46 31.58 -14.00
N MET A 320 7.72 31.30 -13.65
CA MET A 320 8.53 32.14 -12.75
C MET A 320 10.03 31.89 -13.00
N ASP A 321 10.87 32.77 -12.45
CA ASP A 321 12.33 32.62 -12.48
C ASP A 321 12.75 31.29 -11.86
N SER A 322 13.80 30.66 -12.38
CA SER A 322 14.34 29.42 -11.83
C SER A 322 15.43 29.72 -10.81
N TYR A 323 15.26 29.22 -9.59
CA TYR A 323 16.23 29.37 -8.50
C TYR A 323 17.01 28.07 -8.31
N PHE A 324 18.34 28.15 -8.24
CA PHE A 324 19.21 27.00 -8.05
C PHE A 324 19.79 26.94 -6.64
N SER A 325 20.25 25.76 -6.22
CA SER A 325 20.76 25.52 -4.87
C SER A 325 22.06 26.28 -4.56
N ASP A 326 22.79 26.72 -5.59
CA ASP A 326 23.96 27.59 -5.47
C ASP A 326 23.61 29.08 -5.31
N GLY A 327 22.31 29.41 -5.30
CA GLY A 327 21.79 30.76 -5.19
C GLY A 327 21.69 31.52 -6.52
N SER A 328 22.08 30.92 -7.64
CA SER A 328 21.88 31.53 -8.96
C SER A 328 20.40 31.59 -9.32
N VAL A 329 20.02 32.62 -10.08
CA VAL A 329 18.67 32.86 -10.56
C VAL A 329 18.70 33.00 -12.07
N GLN A 330 17.92 32.18 -12.76
CA GLN A 330 17.67 32.31 -14.19
C GLN A 330 16.31 33.01 -14.38
N PRO A 331 16.30 34.25 -14.91
CA PRO A 331 15.05 34.96 -15.18
C PRO A 331 14.16 34.20 -16.15
N LEU A 332 12.84 34.30 -15.96
CA LEU A 332 11.87 33.85 -16.95
C LEU A 332 12.10 34.63 -18.25
N LEU A 333 12.38 33.91 -19.34
CA LEU A 333 12.44 34.49 -20.67
C LEU A 333 10.99 34.71 -21.15
N VAL A 334 10.55 35.97 -21.14
CA VAL A 334 9.23 36.41 -21.60
C VAL A 334 9.28 36.73 -23.09
#